data_AF-A0A5B8MJE8-F1
#
_entry.id   AF-A0A5B8MJE8-F1
#
_cell.length_a   1.000
_cell.length_b   1.000
_cell.length_c   1.000
_cell.angle_alpha   90.00
_cell.angle_beta   90.00
_cell.angle_gamma   90.00
#
_symmetry.space_group_name_H-M   'P 1'
#
loop_
_entity.id
_entity.type
_entity.pdbx_description
1 polymer ?
#
loop_
_entity_poly.entity_id
_entity_poly.type
_entity_poly.pdbx_seq_one_letter_code
_entity_poly.pdbx_strand_id
1 'polypeptide(L)'
;MSDNPWDRLGRGSSAGRALFALYSGDLAGRQAGNKYSQRNRDKFIKQLQQVNRAFEEEKIEKPKAIPKSQAKVTVPKFKKKKSSSSNNSYSIPAGKKPAHLIKDELKVLEDDLRNEATLMQPKRTLIGEREKQRYATHLEWNGNPPQELPADWQPRKSKGRRTEKEELRDLFDATMSEIDERRNFMEEMKAAGKGPAVLQQIKGEIQTRIHDLRRIDELMQEAAD
;
A
#
# COMPACT_ATOMS: atom_id res chain seq x y z
N MET A 1 -13.08 23.47 36.81
CA MET A 1 -12.65 22.07 36.91
C MET A 1 -13.56 21.26 36.00
N SER A 2 -13.03 20.71 34.91
CA SER A 2 -13.81 19.91 33.96
C SER A 2 -13.98 18.50 34.53
N ASP A 3 -15.20 18.16 34.93
CA ASP A 3 -15.61 16.84 35.46
C ASP A 3 -15.70 15.82 34.32
N ASN A 4 -14.55 15.36 33.82
CA ASN A 4 -14.52 14.31 32.83
C ASN A 4 -14.82 12.95 33.50
N PRO A 5 -15.74 12.15 32.95
CA PRO A 5 -16.23 10.92 33.59
C PRO A 5 -15.13 9.87 33.83
N TRP A 6 -14.06 9.88 33.03
CA TRP A 6 -12.91 8.97 33.20
C TRP A 6 -11.92 9.41 34.30
N ASP A 7 -11.90 10.68 34.71
CA ASP A 7 -11.08 11.13 35.84
C ASP A 7 -11.67 10.65 37.17
N ARG A 8 -12.99 10.42 37.24
CA ARG A 8 -13.68 9.83 38.41
C ARG A 8 -13.40 8.34 38.60
N LEU A 9 -13.12 7.61 37.51
CA LEU A 9 -12.78 6.17 37.54
C LEU A 9 -11.27 5.92 37.68
N GLY A 10 -10.46 6.98 37.60
CA GLY A 10 -9.01 6.95 37.70
C GLY A 10 -8.33 6.58 36.38
N ARG A 11 -7.40 7.44 35.91
CA ARG A 11 -6.62 7.22 34.67
C ARG A 11 -5.72 5.96 34.70
N GLY A 12 -5.41 5.47 35.90
CA GLY A 12 -4.65 4.23 36.10
C GLY A 12 -5.49 2.96 36.04
N SER A 13 -6.81 3.06 36.18
CA SER A 13 -7.73 1.91 36.16
C SER A 13 -8.02 1.46 34.73
N SER A 14 -8.15 0.16 34.53
CA SER A 14 -8.51 -0.44 33.23
C SER A 14 -9.81 0.15 32.66
N ALA A 15 -10.81 0.38 33.54
CA ALA A 15 -12.08 1.00 33.17
C ALA A 15 -11.94 2.48 32.77
N GLY A 16 -11.10 3.25 33.46
CA GLY A 16 -10.81 4.65 33.13
C GLY A 16 -10.06 4.78 31.80
N ARG A 17 -9.11 3.88 31.52
CA ARG A 17 -8.38 3.82 30.23
C ARG A 17 -9.30 3.44 29.07
N ALA A 18 -10.20 2.48 29.27
CA ALA A 18 -11.16 2.05 28.25
C ALA A 18 -12.13 3.19 27.87
N LEU A 19 -12.67 3.91 28.86
CA LEU A 19 -13.54 5.06 28.60
C LEU A 19 -12.80 6.23 27.96
N PHE A 20 -11.55 6.49 28.37
CA PHE A 20 -10.70 7.47 27.72
C PHE A 20 -10.48 7.10 26.26
N ALA A 21 -10.09 5.87 25.94
CA ALA A 21 -9.91 5.42 24.55
C ALA A 21 -11.18 5.54 23.69
N LEU A 22 -12.35 5.29 24.28
CA LEU A 22 -13.66 5.40 23.60
C LEU A 22 -14.04 6.85 23.29
N TYR A 23 -13.82 7.77 24.22
CA TYR A 23 -14.25 9.18 24.12
C TYR A 23 -13.19 10.12 23.55
N SER A 24 -11.90 9.90 23.84
CA SER A 24 -10.79 10.64 23.24
C SER A 24 -10.35 10.06 21.88
N GLY A 25 -11.03 8.99 21.44
CA GLY A 25 -10.91 8.37 20.12
C GLY A 25 -9.47 8.11 19.72
N ASP A 26 -8.83 7.11 20.33
CA ASP A 26 -7.45 6.63 20.10
C ASP A 26 -6.66 7.42 19.04
N LEU A 27 -6.29 8.65 19.41
CA LEU A 27 -5.64 9.58 18.49
C LEU A 27 -4.28 9.02 18.08
N ALA A 28 -3.63 8.29 18.99
CA ALA A 28 -2.37 7.60 18.77
C ALA A 28 -2.53 6.45 17.77
N GLY A 29 -3.54 5.59 17.93
CA GLY A 29 -3.85 4.50 17.00
C GLY A 29 -4.24 5.00 15.61
N ARG A 30 -5.05 6.06 15.52
CA ARG A 30 -5.39 6.72 14.25
C ARG A 30 -4.17 7.35 13.58
N GLN A 31 -3.30 8.01 14.35
CA GLN A 31 -2.04 8.57 13.83
C GLN A 31 -1.08 7.46 13.37
N ALA A 32 -0.99 6.35 14.09
CA ALA A 32 -0.20 5.19 13.70
C ALA A 32 -0.73 4.55 12.41
N GLY A 33 -2.05 4.37 12.30
CA GLY A 33 -2.72 3.88 11.09
C GLY A 33 -2.52 4.79 9.88
N ASN A 34 -2.62 6.11 10.08
CA ASN A 34 -2.35 7.10 9.03
C ASN A 34 -0.88 7.07 8.57
N LYS A 35 0.08 6.96 9.51
CA LYS A 35 1.51 6.82 9.19
C LYS A 35 1.80 5.53 8.43
N TYR A 36 1.14 4.43 8.79
CA TYR A 36 1.26 3.16 8.07
C TYR A 36 0.70 3.24 6.64
N SER A 37 -0.48 3.85 6.48
CA SER A 37 -1.09 4.09 5.16
C SER A 37 -0.23 4.98 4.27
N GLN A 38 0.36 6.05 4.82
CA GLN A 38 1.30 6.92 4.10
C GLN A 38 2.54 6.15 3.63
N ARG A 39 3.18 5.36 4.52
CA ARG A 39 4.34 4.52 4.14
C ARG A 39 4.03 3.54 3.01
N ASN A 40 2.83 2.95 3.00
CA ASN A 40 2.43 2.05 1.93
C ASN A 40 2.18 2.78 0.60
N ARG A 41 1.58 3.98 0.65
CA ARG A 41 1.46 4.85 -0.55
C ARG A 41 2.83 5.24 -1.09
N ASP A 42 3.77 5.61 -0.22
CA ASP A 42 5.12 6.02 -0.63
C ASP A 42 5.90 4.86 -1.26
N LYS A 43 5.76 3.64 -0.73
CA LYS A 43 6.33 2.43 -1.35
C LYS A 43 5.78 2.21 -2.74
N PHE A 44 4.45 2.33 -2.91
CA PHE A 44 3.80 2.17 -4.20
C PHE A 44 4.24 3.25 -5.20
N ILE A 45 4.34 4.51 -4.77
CA ILE A 45 4.82 5.63 -5.60
C ILE A 45 6.28 5.39 -6.03
N LYS A 46 7.16 4.96 -5.12
CA LYS A 46 8.55 4.64 -5.45
C LYS A 46 8.66 3.49 -6.45
N GLN A 47 7.84 2.46 -6.29
CA GLN A 47 7.79 1.34 -7.25
C GLN A 47 7.31 1.81 -8.63
N LEU A 48 6.29 2.67 -8.68
CA LEU A 48 5.80 3.27 -9.92
C LEU A 48 6.86 4.16 -10.59
N GLN A 49 7.59 4.95 -9.81
CA GLN A 49 8.69 5.78 -10.30
C GLN A 49 9.86 4.94 -10.82
N GLN A 50 10.18 3.82 -10.19
CA GLN A 50 11.20 2.88 -10.68
C GLN A 50 10.78 2.22 -11.99
N VAL A 51 9.51 1.81 -12.12
CA VAL A 51 8.99 1.27 -13.38
C VAL A 51 9.04 2.33 -14.49
N ASN A 52 8.61 3.56 -14.22
CA ASN A 52 8.67 4.64 -15.19
C ASN A 52 10.11 5.01 -15.57
N ARG A 53 11.06 4.95 -14.63
CA ARG A 53 12.48 5.21 -14.90
C ARG A 53 13.15 4.10 -15.71
N ALA A 54 12.78 2.84 -15.48
CA ALA A 54 13.18 1.71 -16.32
C ALA A 54 12.64 1.83 -17.76
N PHE A 55 11.49 2.48 -17.96
CA PHE A 55 10.96 2.80 -19.29
C PHE A 55 11.61 4.03 -19.95
N GLU A 56 12.26 4.93 -19.19
CA GLU A 56 12.98 6.08 -19.75
C GLU A 56 14.45 5.79 -20.10
N GLU A 57 15.06 4.78 -19.49
CA GLU A 57 16.45 4.36 -19.75
C GLU A 57 16.60 3.50 -21.02
N GLU A 58 15.49 2.97 -21.59
CA GLU A 58 15.45 2.48 -22.97
C GLU A 58 15.23 3.63 -23.99
N LYS A 59 16.01 4.71 -23.90
CA LYS A 59 16.26 5.56 -25.09
C LYS A 59 17.27 4.86 -25.98
N ILE A 60 16.79 3.80 -26.62
CA ILE A 60 17.38 3.22 -27.82
C ILE A 60 17.58 4.37 -28.83
N GLU A 61 18.79 4.50 -29.37
CA GLU A 61 19.09 5.40 -30.48
C GLU A 61 18.03 5.23 -31.56
N LYS A 62 17.27 6.29 -31.82
CA LYS A 62 16.18 6.27 -32.80
C LYS A 62 16.78 5.90 -34.17
N PRO A 63 16.44 4.76 -34.81
CA PRO A 63 16.75 4.59 -36.21
C PRO A 63 16.05 5.72 -36.99
N LYS A 64 16.77 6.31 -37.96
CA LYS A 64 16.29 7.41 -38.81
C LYS A 64 14.84 7.15 -39.24
N ALA A 65 13.95 8.06 -38.86
CA ALA A 65 12.53 7.94 -39.12
C ALA A 65 12.28 7.84 -40.63
N ILE A 66 11.85 6.66 -41.09
CA ILE A 66 11.15 6.53 -42.37
C ILE A 66 9.87 7.37 -42.20
N PRO A 67 9.57 8.32 -43.10
CA PRO A 67 8.35 9.10 -42.99
C PRO A 67 7.16 8.14 -43.11
N LYS A 68 6.49 7.88 -41.99
CA LYS A 68 5.21 7.18 -41.99
C LYS A 68 4.23 8.10 -42.72
N SER A 69 3.93 7.80 -43.97
CA SER A 69 2.81 8.40 -44.68
C SER A 69 1.55 7.99 -43.91
N GLN A 70 1.08 8.86 -43.01
CA GLN A 70 -0.18 8.64 -42.35
C GLN A 70 -1.27 8.74 -43.42
N ALA A 71 -1.92 7.62 -43.71
CA ALA A 71 -3.09 7.61 -44.58
C ALA A 71 -4.14 8.54 -43.97
N LYS A 72 -4.45 9.65 -44.68
CA LYS A 72 -5.55 10.54 -44.31
C LYS A 72 -6.87 9.81 -44.58
N VAL A 73 -7.37 9.12 -43.57
CA VAL A 73 -8.71 8.53 -43.61
C VAL A 73 -9.71 9.63 -43.25
N THR A 74 -10.46 10.09 -44.25
CA THR A 74 -11.51 11.09 -44.07
C THR A 74 -12.75 10.43 -43.46
N VAL A 75 -12.89 10.54 -42.14
CA VAL A 75 -14.10 10.09 -41.43
C VAL A 75 -15.18 11.17 -41.48
N PRO A 76 -16.46 10.82 -41.75
CA PRO A 76 -17.56 11.78 -41.71
C PRO A 76 -17.67 12.45 -40.33
N LYS A 77 -17.61 13.79 -40.29
CA LYS A 77 -17.75 14.56 -39.06
C LYS A 77 -19.23 14.72 -38.72
N PHE A 78 -19.72 13.97 -37.75
CA PHE A 78 -21.06 14.17 -37.21
C PHE A 78 -21.12 15.46 -36.38
N LYS A 79 -22.11 16.32 -36.68
CA LYS A 79 -22.37 17.52 -35.88
C LYS A 79 -22.73 17.09 -34.46
N LYS A 80 -21.92 17.48 -33.47
CA LYS A 80 -22.28 17.34 -32.05
C LYS A 80 -23.61 18.07 -31.84
N LYS A 81 -24.70 17.33 -31.62
CA LYS A 81 -25.94 17.93 -31.12
C LYS A 81 -25.57 18.61 -29.81
N LYS A 82 -25.92 19.90 -29.68
CA LYS A 82 -25.80 20.62 -28.41
C LYS A 82 -26.45 19.73 -27.35
N SER A 83 -25.67 19.25 -26.39
CA SER A 83 -26.24 18.64 -25.20
C SER A 83 -27.20 19.67 -24.63
N SER A 84 -28.50 19.39 -24.69
CA SER A 84 -29.45 20.09 -23.84
C SER A 84 -28.90 19.92 -22.43
N SER A 85 -28.45 21.02 -21.85
CA SER A 85 -28.11 21.10 -20.44
C SER A 85 -29.41 20.82 -19.69
N SER A 86 -29.74 19.54 -19.51
CA SER A 86 -30.69 19.13 -18.49
C SER A 86 -29.96 19.40 -17.19
N ASN A 87 -30.15 20.60 -16.66
CA ASN A 87 -29.98 20.89 -15.26
C ASN A 87 -31.00 20.03 -14.49
N ASN A 88 -30.82 18.71 -14.47
CA ASN A 88 -31.43 17.88 -13.45
C ASN A 88 -30.56 18.05 -12.21
N SER A 89 -30.72 19.22 -11.57
CA SER A 89 -30.44 19.32 -10.14
C SER A 89 -31.41 18.36 -9.47
N TYR A 90 -30.99 17.11 -9.25
CA TYR A 90 -31.65 16.23 -8.30
C TYR A 90 -31.48 16.85 -6.92
N SER A 91 -32.37 17.77 -6.59
CA SER A 91 -32.65 18.17 -5.22
C SER A 91 -33.13 16.90 -4.52
N ILE A 92 -32.23 16.24 -3.77
CA ILE A 92 -32.61 15.15 -2.89
C ILE A 92 -33.49 15.78 -1.80
N PRO A 93 -34.81 15.53 -1.76
CA PRO A 93 -35.63 16.10 -0.72
C PRO A 93 -35.18 15.50 0.62
N ALA A 94 -34.89 16.36 1.59
CA ALA A 94 -34.62 15.93 2.96
C ALA A 94 -35.92 15.41 3.59
N GLY A 95 -36.19 14.11 3.45
CA GLY A 95 -37.37 13.44 4.03
C GLY A 95 -37.80 12.20 3.25
N LYS A 96 -38.63 11.35 3.88
CA LYS A 96 -39.26 10.21 3.21
C LYS A 96 -40.34 10.73 2.26
N LYS A 97 -40.20 10.45 0.96
CA LYS A 97 -41.24 10.78 -0.04
C LYS A 97 -42.56 10.09 0.33
N PRO A 98 -43.72 10.74 0.15
CA PRO A 98 -45.01 10.09 0.36
C PRO A 98 -45.21 8.95 -0.65
N ALA A 99 -45.85 7.86 -0.22
CA ALA A 99 -45.91 6.61 -0.96
C ALA A 99 -46.57 6.72 -2.36
N HIS A 100 -47.48 7.68 -2.57
CA HIS A 100 -48.13 7.87 -3.87
C HIS A 100 -47.15 8.39 -4.94
N LEU A 101 -46.28 9.35 -4.60
CA LEU A 101 -45.27 9.86 -5.53
C LEU A 101 -44.27 8.77 -5.92
N ILE A 102 -43.92 7.88 -4.99
CA ILE A 102 -43.05 6.73 -5.28
C ILE A 102 -43.72 5.79 -6.29
N LYS A 103 -45.03 5.54 -6.14
CA LYS A 103 -45.79 4.69 -7.08
C LYS A 103 -45.87 5.31 -8.47
N ASP A 104 -46.07 6.61 -8.56
CA ASP A 104 -46.13 7.33 -9.84
C ASP A 104 -44.76 7.35 -10.52
N GLU A 105 -43.67 7.58 -9.77
CA GLU A 105 -42.28 7.48 -10.27
C GLU A 105 -41.97 6.06 -10.77
N LEU A 106 -42.37 5.03 -10.04
CA LEU A 106 -42.20 3.63 -10.46
C LEU A 106 -42.98 3.29 -11.72
N LYS A 107 -44.18 3.86 -11.89
CA LYS A 107 -45.01 3.62 -13.08
C LYS A 107 -44.40 4.25 -14.33
N VAL A 108 -43.87 5.47 -14.22
CA VAL A 108 -43.12 6.12 -15.31
C VAL A 108 -41.88 5.31 -15.69
N LEU A 109 -41.12 4.83 -14.70
CA LEU A 109 -39.97 3.95 -14.92
C LEU A 109 -40.36 2.63 -15.61
N GLU A 110 -41.50 2.04 -15.24
CA GLU A 110 -41.99 0.81 -15.86
C GLU A 110 -42.40 1.02 -17.32
N ASP A 111 -43.06 2.15 -17.62
CA ASP A 111 -43.43 2.52 -18.98
C ASP A 111 -42.18 2.84 -19.83
N ASP A 112 -41.19 3.54 -19.27
CA ASP A 112 -39.90 3.81 -19.92
C ASP A 112 -39.14 2.51 -20.23
N LEU A 113 -39.09 1.56 -19.27
CA LEU A 113 -38.45 0.24 -19.48
C LEU A 113 -39.18 -0.61 -20.54
N ARG A 114 -40.52 -0.56 -20.57
CA ARG A 114 -41.31 -1.24 -21.61
C ARG A 114 -41.04 -0.63 -22.98
N ASN A 115 -40.84 0.69 -23.06
CA ASN A 115 -40.51 1.37 -24.30
C ASN A 115 -39.04 1.12 -24.71
N GLU A 116 -38.09 1.10 -23.77
CA GLU A 116 -36.67 0.78 -24.03
C GLU A 116 -36.44 -0.70 -24.39
N ALA A 117 -37.34 -1.61 -24.03
CA ALA A 117 -37.27 -3.01 -24.45
C ALA A 117 -37.33 -3.22 -25.99
N THR A 118 -37.66 -2.16 -26.75
CA THR A 118 -37.54 -2.15 -28.23
C THR A 118 -36.15 -1.80 -28.75
N LEU A 119 -35.18 -1.48 -27.88
CA LEU A 119 -33.78 -1.34 -28.26
C LEU A 119 -33.28 -2.69 -28.79
N MET A 120 -32.98 -2.71 -30.08
CA MET A 120 -32.60 -3.89 -30.86
C MET A 120 -31.63 -4.78 -30.08
N GLN A 121 -32.10 -5.96 -29.66
CA GLN A 121 -31.18 -6.95 -29.10
C GLN A 121 -30.10 -7.25 -30.15
N PRO A 122 -28.82 -7.28 -29.75
CA PRO A 122 -27.73 -7.54 -30.68
C PRO A 122 -27.95 -8.91 -31.32
N LYS A 123 -28.21 -8.93 -32.64
CA LYS A 123 -28.52 -10.14 -33.43
C LYS A 123 -27.37 -11.17 -33.49
N ARG A 124 -26.19 -10.81 -32.96
CA ARG A 124 -24.99 -11.64 -32.91
C ARG A 124 -24.43 -11.62 -31.50
N THR A 125 -23.93 -12.76 -31.06
CA THR A 125 -23.13 -12.84 -29.84
C THR A 125 -21.92 -11.91 -30.01
N LEU A 126 -21.91 -10.80 -29.28
CA LEU A 126 -20.85 -9.77 -29.33
C LEU A 126 -19.46 -10.32 -28.98
N ILE A 127 -19.40 -11.49 -28.35
CA ILE A 127 -18.20 -12.15 -27.86
C ILE A 127 -18.15 -13.54 -28.49
N GLY A 128 -17.05 -13.86 -29.17
CA GLY A 128 -16.81 -15.18 -29.74
C GLY A 128 -16.68 -16.25 -28.65
N GLU A 129 -16.93 -17.53 -28.98
CA GLU A 129 -16.86 -18.63 -28.00
C GLU A 129 -15.53 -18.69 -27.23
N ARG A 130 -14.43 -18.37 -27.91
CA ARG A 130 -13.09 -18.28 -27.30
C ARG A 130 -12.98 -17.19 -26.25
N GLU A 131 -13.59 -16.02 -26.49
CA GLU A 131 -13.58 -14.93 -25.50
C GLU A 131 -14.54 -15.19 -24.35
N LYS A 132 -15.67 -15.88 -24.60
CA LYS A 132 -16.56 -16.35 -23.53
C LYS A 132 -15.80 -17.30 -22.58
N GLN A 133 -15.02 -18.23 -23.13
CA GLN A 133 -14.19 -19.12 -22.33
C GLN A 133 -13.14 -18.35 -21.53
N ARG A 134 -12.44 -17.38 -22.14
CA ARG A 134 -11.49 -16.52 -21.43
C ARG A 134 -12.13 -15.72 -20.30
N TYR A 135 -13.34 -15.22 -20.52
CA TYR A 135 -14.07 -14.48 -19.50
C TYR A 135 -14.57 -15.39 -18.37
N ALA A 136 -15.03 -16.60 -18.71
CA ALA A 136 -15.41 -17.61 -17.74
C ALA A 136 -14.22 -18.02 -16.86
N THR A 137 -13.05 -18.29 -17.44
CA THR A 137 -11.84 -18.59 -16.66
C THR A 137 -11.39 -17.37 -15.85
N HIS A 138 -11.48 -16.16 -16.39
CA HIS A 138 -11.17 -14.95 -15.62
C HIS A 138 -12.08 -14.79 -14.39
N LEU A 139 -13.37 -15.10 -14.49
CA LEU A 139 -14.31 -15.08 -13.37
C LEU A 139 -14.06 -16.20 -12.37
N GLU A 140 -13.82 -17.42 -12.86
CA GLU A 140 -13.52 -18.59 -12.04
C GLU A 140 -12.29 -18.35 -11.15
N TRP A 141 -11.27 -17.68 -11.70
CA TRP A 141 -9.99 -17.50 -11.04
C TRP A 141 -9.73 -16.08 -10.53
N ASN A 142 -10.72 -15.19 -10.56
CA ASN A 142 -10.58 -13.76 -10.23
C ASN A 142 -9.35 -13.11 -10.90
N GLY A 143 -9.07 -13.49 -12.15
CA GLY A 143 -7.90 -13.02 -12.91
C GLY A 143 -6.57 -13.70 -12.61
N ASN A 144 -6.51 -14.65 -11.67
CA ASN A 144 -5.30 -15.41 -11.31
C ASN A 144 -5.48 -16.90 -11.60
N PRO A 145 -5.38 -17.33 -12.87
CA PRO A 145 -5.45 -18.75 -13.20
C PRO A 145 -4.37 -19.53 -12.45
N PRO A 146 -4.64 -20.79 -12.05
CA PRO A 146 -3.68 -21.61 -11.33
C PRO A 146 -2.46 -21.78 -12.21
N GLN A 147 -1.33 -21.32 -11.69
CA GLN A 147 -0.06 -21.50 -12.36
C GLN A 147 0.21 -23.00 -12.37
N GLU A 148 0.31 -23.61 -13.56
CA GLU A 148 0.74 -25.01 -13.69
C GLU A 148 2.16 -25.09 -13.13
N LEU A 149 2.26 -25.50 -11.87
CA LEU A 149 3.54 -25.69 -11.21
C LEU A 149 4.18 -26.94 -11.84
N PRO A 150 5.48 -26.89 -12.21
CA PRO A 150 6.20 -28.06 -12.66
C PRO A 150 6.03 -29.22 -11.66
N ALA A 151 6.02 -30.47 -12.14
CA ALA A 151 5.87 -31.65 -11.29
C ALA A 151 6.90 -31.71 -10.13
N ASP A 152 8.05 -31.06 -10.31
CA ASP A 152 9.14 -30.99 -9.32
C ASP A 152 9.07 -29.75 -8.41
N TRP A 153 7.98 -28.96 -8.46
CA TRP A 153 7.83 -27.80 -7.59
C TRP A 153 7.66 -28.25 -6.14
N GLN A 154 8.73 -28.11 -5.36
CA GLN A 154 8.66 -28.25 -3.92
C GLN A 154 8.35 -26.89 -3.30
N PRO A 155 7.36 -26.79 -2.39
CA PRO A 155 7.15 -25.58 -1.63
C PRO A 155 8.44 -25.25 -0.87
N ARG A 156 8.96 -24.04 -1.06
CA ARG A 156 10.11 -23.57 -0.27
C ARG A 156 9.70 -23.63 1.19
N LYS A 157 10.33 -24.53 1.95
CA LYS A 157 10.14 -24.59 3.41
C LYS A 157 10.42 -23.19 3.94
N SER A 158 9.40 -22.53 4.50
CA SER A 158 9.60 -21.27 5.18
C SER A 158 10.65 -21.52 6.27
N LYS A 159 11.74 -20.75 6.26
CA LYS A 159 12.68 -20.78 7.38
C LYS A 159 11.85 -20.62 8.65
N GLY A 160 12.00 -21.55 9.59
CA GLY A 160 11.27 -21.49 10.87
C GLY A 160 11.44 -20.11 11.49
N ARG A 161 10.43 -19.65 12.23
CA ARG A 161 10.56 -18.41 13.00
C ARG A 161 11.78 -18.56 13.89
N ARG A 162 12.74 -17.64 13.75
CA ARG A 162 13.90 -17.59 14.64
C ARG A 162 13.39 -17.39 16.06
N THR A 163 14.05 -18.06 16.99
CA THR A 163 13.76 -17.81 18.40
C THR A 163 14.31 -16.43 18.76
N GLU A 164 13.66 -15.73 19.69
CA GLU A 164 14.12 -14.42 20.17
C GLU A 164 15.58 -14.47 20.64
N LYS A 165 15.98 -15.57 21.27
CA LYS A 165 17.35 -15.85 21.68
C LYS A 165 18.35 -15.94 20.52
N GLU A 166 17.93 -16.52 19.39
CA GLU A 166 18.76 -16.61 18.19
C GLU A 166 18.92 -15.23 17.54
N GLU A 167 17.85 -14.41 17.53
CA GLU A 167 17.92 -13.04 17.03
C GLU A 167 18.82 -12.14 17.91
N LEU A 168 18.77 -12.30 19.23
CA LEU A 168 19.64 -11.58 20.15
C LEU A 168 21.12 -11.99 20.01
N ARG A 169 21.40 -13.28 19.75
CA ARG A 169 22.76 -13.76 19.45
C ARG A 169 23.30 -13.18 18.15
N ASP A 170 22.49 -13.20 17.09
CA ASP A 170 22.86 -12.59 15.81
C ASP A 170 23.20 -11.09 16.00
N LEU A 171 22.41 -10.38 16.82
CA LEU A 171 22.63 -8.97 17.11
C LEU A 171 23.90 -8.73 17.96
N PHE A 172 24.17 -9.63 18.91
CA PHE A 172 25.38 -9.60 19.72
C PHE A 172 26.64 -9.75 18.85
N ASP A 173 26.67 -10.77 17.99
CA ASP A 173 27.79 -11.06 17.09
C ASP A 173 28.01 -9.91 16.10
N ALA A 174 26.93 -9.34 15.56
CA ALA A 174 27.00 -8.17 14.68
C ALA A 174 27.58 -6.95 15.40
N THR A 175 27.18 -6.69 16.64
CA THR A 175 27.67 -5.56 17.44
C THR A 175 29.14 -5.74 17.80
N MET A 176 29.57 -6.97 18.06
CA MET A 176 30.98 -7.31 18.25
C MET A 176 31.82 -7.02 17.01
N SER A 177 31.36 -7.45 15.83
CA SER A 177 32.04 -7.16 14.56
C SER A 177 32.20 -5.65 14.35
N GLU A 178 31.16 -4.85 14.62
CA GLU A 178 31.21 -3.40 14.47
C GLU A 178 32.22 -2.74 15.44
N ILE A 179 32.41 -3.28 16.65
CA ILE A 179 33.44 -2.81 17.58
C ILE A 179 34.84 -3.07 17.02
N ASP A 180 35.09 -4.26 16.49
CA ASP A 180 36.39 -4.63 15.94
C ASP A 180 36.69 -3.85 14.65
N GLU A 181 35.70 -3.65 13.78
CA GLU A 181 35.79 -2.76 12.62
C GLU A 181 36.16 -1.32 13.02
N ARG A 182 35.52 -0.77 14.06
CA ARG A 182 35.85 0.58 14.55
C ARG A 182 37.23 0.66 15.20
N ARG A 183 37.68 -0.40 15.88
CA ARG A 183 39.05 -0.46 16.42
C ARG A 183 40.07 -0.44 15.29
N ASN A 184 39.89 -1.27 14.28
CA ASN A 184 40.75 -1.29 13.09
C ASN A 184 40.74 0.07 12.39
N PHE A 185 39.56 0.66 12.19
CA PHE A 185 39.43 2.00 11.61
C PHE A 185 40.14 3.07 12.45
N MET A 186 40.10 2.99 13.78
CA MET A 186 40.85 3.89 14.66
C MET A 186 42.36 3.75 14.46
N GLU A 187 42.87 2.52 14.32
CA GLU A 187 44.28 2.26 14.04
C GLU A 187 44.69 2.79 12.67
N GLU A 188 43.87 2.60 11.64
CA GLU A 188 44.07 3.16 10.30
C GLU A 188 44.11 4.69 10.33
N MET A 189 43.18 5.33 11.04
CA MET A 189 43.15 6.79 11.17
C MET A 189 44.35 7.33 11.95
N LYS A 190 44.82 6.58 12.95
CA LYS A 190 46.05 6.92 13.69
C LYS A 190 47.29 6.78 12.80
N ALA A 191 47.38 5.72 12.01
CA ALA A 191 48.47 5.51 11.04
C ALA A 191 48.47 6.58 9.94
N ALA A 192 47.29 7.03 9.51
CA ALA A 192 47.11 8.12 8.56
C ALA A 192 47.36 9.52 9.15
N GLY A 193 47.75 9.62 10.44
CA GLY A 193 48.06 10.89 11.10
C GLY A 193 46.85 11.81 11.29
N LYS A 194 45.63 11.27 11.36
CA LYS A 194 44.42 12.08 11.60
C LYS A 194 44.42 12.66 13.01
N GLY A 195 43.81 13.84 13.14
CA GLY A 195 43.81 14.61 14.38
C GLY A 195 43.05 13.94 15.54
N PRO A 196 43.34 14.35 16.79
CA PRO A 196 42.78 13.74 17.99
C PRO A 196 41.25 13.81 18.08
N ALA A 197 40.62 14.79 17.45
CA ALA A 197 39.16 14.93 17.41
C ALA A 197 38.48 13.71 16.75
N VAL A 198 39.03 13.23 15.62
CA VAL A 198 38.49 12.06 14.90
C VAL A 198 38.64 10.79 15.76
N LEU A 199 39.80 10.63 16.41
CA LEU A 199 40.04 9.49 17.29
C LEU A 199 39.11 9.50 18.51
N GLN A 200 38.82 10.67 19.08
CA GLN A 200 37.87 10.79 20.19
C GLN A 200 36.45 10.47 19.76
N GLN A 201 36.05 10.90 18.57
CA GLN A 201 34.74 10.53 18.02
C GLN A 201 34.62 9.00 17.89
N ILE A 202 35.59 8.34 17.25
CA ILE A 202 35.57 6.87 17.07
C ILE A 202 35.56 6.15 18.42
N LYS A 203 36.31 6.65 19.42
CA LYS A 203 36.26 6.12 20.79
C LYS A 203 34.87 6.24 21.42
N GLY A 204 34.18 7.36 21.22
CA GLY A 204 32.80 7.54 21.68
C GLY A 204 31.83 6.56 21.01
N GLU A 205 32.00 6.31 19.71
CA GLU A 205 31.21 5.32 19.00
C GLU A 205 31.46 3.89 19.52
N ILE A 206 32.71 3.52 19.78
CA ILE A 206 33.05 2.24 20.41
C ILE A 206 32.42 2.11 21.80
N GLN A 207 32.48 3.16 22.62
CA GLN A 207 31.84 3.14 23.94
C GLN A 207 30.32 2.97 23.85
N THR A 208 29.69 3.59 22.86
CA THR A 208 28.26 3.42 22.59
C THR A 208 27.95 1.97 22.25
N ARG A 209 28.75 1.32 21.39
CA ARG A 209 28.56 -0.10 21.07
C ARG A 209 28.85 -1.05 22.20
N ILE A 210 29.82 -0.74 23.06
CA ILE A 210 30.05 -1.52 24.28
C ILE A 210 28.83 -1.45 25.21
N HIS A 211 28.20 -0.29 25.32
CA HIS A 211 26.96 -0.14 26.08
C HIS A 211 25.80 -0.94 25.45
N ASP A 212 25.64 -0.87 24.13
CA ASP A 212 24.64 -1.68 23.40
C ASP A 212 24.86 -3.18 23.63
N LEU A 213 26.11 -3.64 23.59
CA LEU A 213 26.49 -5.04 23.80
C LEU A 213 26.14 -5.52 25.21
N ARG A 214 26.37 -4.70 26.25
CA ARG A 214 25.95 -5.03 27.62
C ARG A 214 24.45 -5.17 27.74
N ARG A 215 23.69 -4.27 27.11
CA ARG A 215 22.23 -4.34 27.10
C ARG A 215 21.72 -5.59 26.37
N ILE A 216 22.35 -5.98 25.27
CA ILE A 216 21.99 -7.21 24.55
C ILE A 216 22.29 -8.44 25.42
N ASP A 217 23.42 -8.46 26.15
CA ASP A 217 23.76 -9.54 27.07
C ASP A 217 22.74 -9.67 28.22
N GLU A 218 22.32 -8.55 28.81
CA GLU A 218 21.24 -8.52 29.81
C GLU A 218 19.94 -9.13 29.25
N LEU A 219 19.52 -8.71 28.05
CA LEU A 219 18.33 -9.26 27.39
C LEU A 219 18.47 -10.75 27.05
N MET A 220 19.68 -11.21 26.71
CA MET A 220 19.94 -12.63 26.43
C MET A 220 19.86 -13.49 27.70
N GLN A 221 20.27 -12.94 28.85
CA GLN A 221 20.13 -13.60 30.14
C GLN A 221 18.65 -13.69 30.54
N GLU A 222 17.88 -12.60 30.40
CA GLU A 222 16.44 -12.59 30.66
C GLU A 222 15.66 -13.54 29.76
N ALA A 223 16.04 -13.66 28.48
CA ALA A 223 15.40 -14.59 27.54
C ALA A 223 15.84 -16.05 27.71
N ALA A 224 16.77 -16.34 28.63
CA ALA A 224 17.21 -17.70 28.95
C ALA A 224 16.45 -18.34 30.12
N ASP A 225 15.79 -17.52 30.94
CA ASP A 225 14.89 -17.93 32.04
C ASP A 225 13.44 -18.11 31.56
#